data_AF-A0A2N5ICM8-F1
#
_entry.id   AF-A0A2N5ICM8-F1
#
_cell.length_a   1.000
_cell.length_b   1.000
_cell.length_c   1.000
_cell.angle_alpha   90.00
_cell.angle_beta   90.00
_cell.angle_gamma   90.00
#
_symmetry.space_group_name_H-M   'P 1'
#
loop_
_entity.id
_entity.type
_entity.pdbx_description
1 polymer ?
#
loop_
_entity_poly.entity_id
_entity_poly.type
_entity_poly.pdbx_seq_one_letter_code
_entity_poly.pdbx_strand_id
1 'polypeptide(L)'
;MQKTKMYKRLRNFRIQSTVTGKRQITIPKEIYDYYDLKNGDQISFIEKDGQIIFEPSDYTVPCFICEGTGAIMEKVCFVCCEKGRIDKIMLEDNMRFFSFIGFNAFRYRVSVGYKCFNVPSKEGELYLNYPVLSLDSQEYDSDKLVWIRDFLQSKVIEMEVKKDIEKAYHQREFLEKGIEASMYLEEEKENLKSWLKKTFDDFIEERTYSSN
;
A
#
# COMPACT_ATOMS: atom_id res chain seq x y z
N MET A 1 -22.06 0.50 13.34
CA MET A 1 -22.29 -0.36 12.15
C MET A 1 -21.55 0.22 10.95
N GLN A 2 -20.34 -0.24 10.68
CA GLN A 2 -19.63 0.11 9.45
C GLN A 2 -20.29 -0.64 8.28
N LYS A 3 -20.76 0.09 7.27
CA LYS A 3 -21.28 -0.50 6.04
C LYS A 3 -20.12 -1.05 5.24
N THR A 4 -19.93 -2.36 5.24
CA THR A 4 -19.04 -3.06 4.32
C THR A 4 -19.47 -2.71 2.89
N LYS A 5 -18.71 -1.86 2.19
CA LYS A 5 -18.92 -1.59 0.76
C LYS A 5 -18.67 -2.90 0.02
N MET A 6 -19.76 -3.60 -0.32
CA MET A 6 -19.72 -4.75 -1.23
C MET A 6 -19.10 -4.26 -2.55
N TYR A 7 -17.87 -4.71 -2.84
CA TYR A 7 -17.22 -4.47 -4.11
C TYR A 7 -18.06 -5.12 -5.21
N LYS A 8 -18.90 -4.30 -5.85
CA LYS A 8 -19.69 -4.66 -7.02
C LYS A 8 -18.69 -5.05 -8.11
N ARG A 9 -18.68 -6.33 -8.52
CA ARG A 9 -17.88 -6.82 -9.65
C ARG A 9 -17.97 -5.83 -10.81
N LEU A 10 -16.82 -5.38 -11.30
CA LEU A 10 -16.65 -4.51 -12.46
C LEU A 10 -17.44 -5.10 -13.64
N ARG A 11 -18.59 -4.51 -13.94
CA ARG A 11 -19.21 -4.66 -15.26
C ARG A 11 -18.53 -3.63 -16.17
N ASN A 12 -18.18 -4.00 -17.39
CA ASN A 12 -17.83 -3.02 -18.41
C ASN A 12 -19.06 -2.15 -18.69
N PHE A 13 -19.20 -1.02 -18.00
CA PHE A 13 -20.27 -0.06 -18.28
C PHE A 13 -19.74 1.04 -19.20
N ARG A 14 -20.39 1.18 -20.35
CA ARG A 14 -20.16 2.28 -21.29
C ARG A 14 -21.09 3.41 -20.90
N ILE A 15 -20.54 4.47 -20.30
CA ILE A 15 -21.28 5.68 -19.96
C ILE A 15 -20.80 6.79 -20.90
N GLN A 16 -21.74 7.57 -21.41
CA GLN A 16 -21.45 8.72 -22.26
C GLN A 16 -21.60 10.00 -21.47
N SER A 17 -20.80 11.00 -21.83
CA SER A 17 -20.89 12.34 -21.30
C SER A 17 -20.98 13.34 -22.45
N THR A 18 -21.63 14.46 -22.19
CA THR A 18 -21.80 15.54 -23.16
C THR A 18 -20.75 16.61 -22.89
N VAL A 19 -20.01 16.99 -23.93
CA VAL A 19 -19.17 18.19 -23.89
C VAL A 19 -20.07 19.42 -23.89
N THR A 20 -19.98 20.24 -22.85
CA THR A 20 -20.79 21.46 -22.77
C THR A 20 -20.20 22.57 -23.64
N GLY A 21 -20.98 23.63 -23.89
CA GLY A 21 -20.56 24.77 -24.73
C GLY A 21 -19.30 25.51 -24.24
N LYS A 22 -18.83 25.23 -23.01
CA LYS A 22 -17.57 25.76 -22.45
C LYS A 22 -16.39 24.82 -22.60
N ARG A 23 -16.48 23.80 -23.46
CA ARG A 23 -15.45 22.74 -23.62
C ARG A 23 -15.20 21.96 -22.32
N GLN A 24 -16.21 21.87 -21.47
CA GLN A 24 -16.14 21.10 -20.23
C GLN A 24 -16.77 19.73 -20.47
N ILE A 25 -16.10 18.68 -20.02
CA ILE A 25 -16.65 17.33 -19.99
C ILE A 25 -17.29 17.16 -18.63
N THR A 26 -18.56 16.78 -18.57
CA THR A 26 -19.20 16.46 -17.29
C THR A 26 -18.80 15.05 -16.87
N ILE A 27 -18.57 14.83 -15.57
CA ILE A 27 -18.37 13.47 -15.05
C ILE A 27 -19.76 12.97 -14.65
N PRO A 28 -20.26 11.87 -15.25
CA PRO A 28 -21.53 11.28 -14.86
C PRO A 28 -21.54 10.98 -13.35
N LYS A 29 -22.69 11.18 -12.70
CA LYS A 29 -22.81 11.04 -11.24
C LYS A 29 -22.36 9.65 -10.77
N GLU A 30 -22.62 8.61 -11.55
CA GLU A 30 -22.21 7.25 -11.25
C GLU A 30 -20.69 7.09 -11.17
N ILE A 31 -19.95 7.76 -12.06
CA ILE A 31 -18.47 7.77 -12.03
C ILE A 31 -17.99 8.63 -10.86
N TYR A 32 -18.60 9.80 -10.66
CA TYR A 32 -18.28 10.73 -9.59
C TYR A 32 -18.41 10.07 -8.21
N ASP A 33 -19.54 9.41 -7.94
CA ASP A 33 -19.80 8.71 -6.68
C ASP A 33 -18.94 7.43 -6.55
N TYR A 34 -18.65 6.74 -7.65
CA TYR A 34 -17.85 5.50 -7.62
C TYR A 34 -16.40 5.77 -7.24
N TYR A 35 -15.79 6.81 -7.82
CA TYR A 35 -14.41 7.21 -7.52
C TYR A 35 -14.31 8.16 -6.31
N ASP A 36 -15.42 8.43 -5.62
CA ASP A 36 -15.50 9.36 -4.48
C ASP A 36 -14.88 10.73 -4.81
N LEU A 37 -15.11 11.21 -6.02
CA LEU A 37 -14.60 12.50 -6.48
C LEU A 37 -15.24 13.63 -5.71
N LYS A 38 -14.47 14.70 -5.47
CA LYS A 38 -14.92 15.92 -4.82
C LYS A 38 -14.74 17.11 -5.75
N ASN A 39 -15.56 18.14 -5.54
CA ASN A 39 -15.42 19.39 -6.26
C ASN A 39 -14.03 19.98 -5.96
N GLY A 40 -13.26 20.23 -7.01
CA GLY A 40 -11.87 20.71 -6.89
C GLY A 40 -10.82 19.64 -7.11
N ASP A 41 -11.19 18.36 -7.12
CA ASP A 41 -10.26 17.28 -7.48
C ASP A 41 -9.77 17.45 -8.92
N GLN A 42 -8.48 17.24 -9.13
CA GLN A 42 -7.88 17.29 -10.45
C GLN A 42 -8.04 15.94 -11.14
N ILE A 43 -8.36 15.94 -12.44
CA ILE A 43 -8.37 14.75 -13.30
C ILE A 43 -7.26 14.88 -14.34
N SER A 44 -6.43 13.86 -14.44
CA SER A 44 -5.39 13.74 -15.45
C SER A 44 -5.96 13.13 -16.74
N PHE A 45 -5.46 13.61 -17.87
CA PHE A 45 -5.85 13.18 -19.21
C PHE A 45 -4.63 12.53 -19.85
N ILE A 46 -4.69 11.22 -20.10
CA ILE A 46 -3.58 10.45 -20.67
C ILE A 46 -4.00 9.93 -22.03
N GLU A 47 -3.23 10.25 -23.07
CA GLU A 47 -3.37 9.62 -24.38
C GLU A 47 -2.62 8.28 -24.36
N LYS A 48 -3.33 7.21 -24.75
CA LYS A 48 -2.77 5.88 -24.89
C LYS A 48 -3.50 5.14 -26.01
N ASP A 49 -2.75 4.70 -27.01
CA ASP A 49 -3.24 3.89 -28.13
C ASP A 49 -4.45 4.51 -28.87
N GLY A 50 -4.45 5.84 -29.05
CA GLY A 50 -5.53 6.60 -29.68
C GLY A 50 -6.75 6.84 -28.78
N GLN A 51 -6.64 6.53 -27.48
CA GLN A 51 -7.70 6.71 -26.50
C GLN A 51 -7.28 7.72 -25.43
N ILE A 52 -8.23 8.52 -24.95
CA ILE A 52 -8.03 9.40 -23.79
C ILE A 52 -8.54 8.68 -22.54
N ILE A 53 -7.63 8.38 -21.63
CA ILE A 53 -7.90 7.82 -20.31
C ILE A 53 -7.98 8.97 -19.31
N PHE A 54 -9.00 8.91 -18.45
CA PHE A 54 -9.21 9.85 -17.36
C PHE A 54 -8.87 9.15 -16.05
N GLU A 55 -8.00 9.73 -15.24
CA GLU A 55 -7.69 9.23 -13.90
C GLU A 55 -7.61 10.38 -12.89
N PRO A 56 -7.99 10.17 -11.62
CA PRO A 56 -7.74 11.17 -10.58
C PRO A 56 -6.24 11.52 -10.52
N SER A 57 -5.89 12.80 -10.42
CA SER A 57 -4.48 13.24 -10.49
C SER A 57 -3.66 12.75 -9.29
N ASP A 58 -4.34 12.46 -8.19
CA ASP A 58 -3.76 11.90 -6.98
C ASP A 58 -3.84 10.36 -6.95
N TYR A 59 -4.09 9.69 -8.07
CA TYR A 59 -4.22 8.22 -8.10
C TYR A 59 -2.88 7.51 -7.86
N THR A 60 -1.77 8.23 -8.00
CA THR A 60 -0.42 7.69 -7.82
C THR A 60 0.35 8.44 -6.75
N VAL A 61 1.11 7.69 -5.94
CA VAL A 61 2.08 8.24 -4.97
C VAL A 61 3.49 8.06 -5.50
N PRO A 62 4.45 8.90 -5.09
CA PRO A 62 5.86 8.61 -5.32
C PRO A 62 6.21 7.21 -4.81
N CYS A 63 6.99 6.46 -5.59
CA CYS A 63 7.50 5.18 -5.16
C CYS A 63 8.40 5.41 -3.95
N PHE A 64 8.05 4.78 -2.83
CA PHE A 64 8.74 4.96 -1.56
C PHE A 64 10.11 4.29 -1.49
N ILE A 65 10.48 3.44 -2.47
CA ILE A 65 11.82 2.83 -2.54
C ILE A 65 12.80 3.68 -3.34
N CYS A 66 12.36 4.29 -4.45
CA CYS A 66 13.21 5.11 -5.30
C CYS A 66 12.91 6.62 -5.18
N GLU A 67 12.04 7.00 -4.25
CA GLU A 67 11.64 8.38 -3.97
C GLU A 67 11.24 9.20 -5.21
N GLY A 68 10.50 8.58 -6.14
CA GLY A 68 10.09 9.27 -7.37
C GLY A 68 11.06 9.19 -8.55
N THR A 69 12.31 8.77 -8.34
CA THR A 69 13.36 8.81 -9.39
C THR A 69 13.22 7.74 -10.47
N GLY A 70 12.53 6.63 -10.18
CA GLY A 70 12.45 5.47 -11.06
C GLY A 70 13.67 4.55 -11.01
N ALA A 71 14.73 4.92 -10.28
CA ALA A 71 15.98 4.16 -10.22
C ALA A 71 16.41 3.86 -8.78
N ILE A 72 17.05 2.72 -8.58
CA ILE A 72 17.72 2.36 -7.32
C ILE A 72 19.12 1.90 -7.70
N MET A 73 20.14 2.62 -7.22
CA MET A 73 21.56 2.30 -7.47
C MET A 73 21.92 2.19 -8.96
N GLU A 74 21.60 3.22 -9.74
CA GLU A 74 21.87 3.25 -11.19
C GLU A 74 21.17 2.13 -11.99
N LYS A 75 20.32 1.32 -11.33
CA LYS A 75 19.46 0.30 -11.94
C LYS A 75 18.02 0.73 -11.89
N VAL A 76 17.20 0.14 -12.75
CA VAL A 76 15.76 0.34 -12.74
C VAL A 76 15.18 -0.07 -11.39
N CYS A 77 14.30 0.75 -10.82
CA CYS A 77 13.55 0.39 -9.64
C CYS A 77 12.57 -0.74 -9.97
N PHE A 78 12.84 -1.95 -9.49
CA PHE A 78 11.97 -3.10 -9.75
C PHE A 78 10.61 -3.00 -9.04
N VAL A 79 10.45 -2.11 -8.06
CA VAL A 79 9.17 -1.91 -7.36
C VAL A 79 8.20 -1.11 -8.23
N CYS A 80 8.63 0.00 -8.83
CA CYS A 80 7.78 0.86 -9.65
C CYS A 80 7.97 0.67 -11.17
N CYS A 81 8.91 -0.18 -11.60
CA CYS A 81 9.26 -0.39 -13.01
C CYS A 81 9.64 0.92 -13.72
N GLU A 82 10.60 1.67 -13.19
CA GLU A 82 11.08 2.96 -13.75
C GLU A 82 10.09 4.13 -13.70
N LYS A 83 8.83 3.89 -13.35
CA LYS A 83 7.79 4.94 -13.36
C LYS A 83 8.00 6.03 -12.32
N GLY A 84 8.78 5.75 -11.27
CA GLY A 84 8.90 6.62 -10.10
C GLY A 84 7.63 6.71 -9.25
N ARG A 85 6.51 6.13 -9.67
CA ARG A 85 5.21 6.25 -9.00
C ARG A 85 4.52 4.89 -8.86
N ILE A 86 3.67 4.76 -7.85
CA ILE A 86 2.87 3.56 -7.55
C ILE A 86 1.41 3.97 -7.46
N ASP A 87 0.52 3.19 -8.08
CA ASP A 87 -0.92 3.40 -8.00
C ASP A 87 -1.39 3.14 -6.56
N LYS A 88 -2.13 4.07 -5.96
CA LYS A 88 -2.61 3.97 -4.58
C LYS A 88 -3.43 2.71 -4.34
N ILE A 89 -4.16 2.25 -5.35
CA ILE A 89 -4.97 1.02 -5.29
C ILE A 89 -4.13 -0.24 -4.95
N MET A 90 -2.83 -0.23 -5.29
CA MET A 90 -1.90 -1.31 -4.96
C MET A 90 -1.50 -1.30 -3.48
N LEU A 91 -1.71 -0.18 -2.77
CA LEU A 91 -1.38 0.02 -1.36
C LEU A 91 -2.59 -0.11 -0.43
N GLU A 92 -3.78 -0.38 -0.97
CA GLU A 92 -5.02 -0.50 -0.18
C GLU A 92 -5.16 -1.84 0.55
N ASP A 93 -4.58 -2.90 -0.02
CA ASP A 93 -4.69 -4.26 0.51
C ASP A 93 -3.42 -5.07 0.21
N ASN A 94 -3.06 -5.92 1.17
CA ASN A 94 -1.82 -6.68 1.13
C ASN A 94 -1.73 -7.66 -0.05
N MET A 95 -2.85 -8.28 -0.48
CA MET A 95 -2.81 -9.18 -1.64
C MET A 95 -2.49 -8.45 -2.93
N ARG A 96 -3.05 -7.24 -3.11
CA ARG A 96 -2.71 -6.40 -4.27
C ARG A 96 -1.26 -5.94 -4.20
N PHE A 97 -0.82 -5.52 -3.02
CA PHE A 97 0.55 -5.10 -2.78
C PHE A 97 1.55 -6.21 -3.13
N PHE A 98 1.33 -7.44 -2.65
CA PHE A 98 2.19 -8.58 -2.95
C PHE A 98 2.17 -8.96 -4.42
N SER A 99 0.99 -8.99 -5.03
CA SER A 99 0.87 -9.30 -6.46
C SER A 99 1.61 -8.27 -7.30
N PHE A 100 1.51 -6.99 -6.94
CA PHE A 100 2.22 -5.89 -7.59
C PHE A 100 3.74 -6.02 -7.45
N ILE A 101 4.24 -6.20 -6.23
CA ILE A 101 5.68 -6.35 -5.96
C ILE A 101 6.22 -7.61 -6.64
N GLY A 102 5.57 -8.77 -6.46
CA GLY A 102 6.03 -10.04 -7.02
C GLY A 102 6.08 -10.02 -8.55
N PHE A 103 5.05 -9.48 -9.21
CA PHE A 103 5.01 -9.38 -10.66
C PHE A 103 6.10 -8.44 -11.21
N ASN A 104 6.32 -7.31 -10.56
CA ASN A 104 7.34 -6.37 -11.00
C ASN A 104 8.75 -6.91 -10.73
N ALA A 105 9.00 -7.43 -9.52
CA ALA A 105 10.28 -8.02 -9.12
C ALA A 105 10.72 -9.15 -10.08
N PHE A 106 9.78 -10.04 -10.47
CA PHE A 106 10.06 -11.11 -11.42
C PHE A 106 10.60 -10.61 -12.76
N ARG A 107 10.09 -9.49 -13.27
CA ARG A 107 10.56 -8.89 -14.55
C ARG A 107 12.02 -8.46 -14.51
N TYR A 108 12.52 -8.11 -13.33
CA TYR A 108 13.89 -7.66 -13.09
C TYR A 108 14.73 -8.72 -12.36
N ARG A 109 14.35 -10.00 -12.48
CA ARG A 109 15.07 -11.15 -11.89
C ARG A 109 15.32 -10.98 -10.39
N VAL A 110 14.36 -10.40 -9.68
CA VAL A 110 14.32 -10.38 -8.22
C VAL A 110 13.29 -11.42 -7.78
N SER A 111 13.77 -12.44 -7.07
CA SER A 111 12.94 -13.47 -6.46
C SER A 111 12.29 -12.90 -5.20
N VAL A 112 10.98 -13.07 -5.07
CA VAL A 112 10.23 -12.65 -3.88
C VAL A 112 9.63 -13.89 -3.22
N GLY A 113 9.98 -14.10 -1.96
CA GLY A 113 9.41 -15.16 -1.12
C GLY A 113 8.56 -14.59 0.00
N TYR A 114 7.46 -15.28 0.32
CA TYR A 114 6.57 -14.94 1.43
C TYR A 114 6.52 -16.10 2.41
N LYS A 115 6.72 -15.81 3.70
CA LYS A 115 6.52 -16.78 4.78
C LYS A 115 5.53 -16.21 5.77
N CYS A 116 4.46 -16.93 6.10
CA CYS A 116 3.60 -16.52 7.20
C CYS A 116 4.35 -16.70 8.51
N PHE A 117 4.52 -15.61 9.26
CA PHE A 117 5.08 -15.68 10.60
C PHE A 117 3.93 -15.91 11.58
N ASN A 118 4.01 -17.00 12.34
CA ASN A 118 3.04 -17.33 13.38
C ASN A 118 3.75 -17.21 14.72
N VAL A 119 3.48 -16.15 15.48
CA VAL A 119 3.96 -16.06 16.87
C VAL A 119 2.93 -16.72 17.77
N PRO A 120 3.27 -17.81 18.50
CA PRO A 120 2.35 -18.41 19.44
C PRO A 120 2.11 -17.45 20.61
N SER A 121 0.85 -17.11 20.92
CA SER A 121 0.54 -16.51 22.23
C SER A 121 0.60 -17.59 23.31
N LYS A 122 0.99 -17.20 24.54
CA LYS A 122 1.10 -18.11 25.70
C LYS A 122 -0.22 -18.82 26.06
N GLU A 123 -1.34 -18.39 25.48
CA GLU A 123 -2.69 -18.87 25.80
C GLU A 123 -3.41 -19.48 24.59
N GLY A 124 -2.69 -19.84 23.52
CA GLY A 124 -3.21 -20.70 22.45
C GLY A 124 -4.20 -20.07 21.45
N GLU A 125 -4.63 -18.82 21.66
CA GLU A 125 -5.75 -18.26 20.88
C GLU A 125 -5.40 -17.09 19.94
N LEU A 126 -4.20 -16.50 20.03
CA LEU A 126 -3.86 -15.35 19.20
C LEU A 126 -2.55 -15.57 18.43
N TYR A 127 -2.70 -15.84 17.13
CA TYR A 127 -1.62 -15.72 16.17
C TYR A 127 -1.67 -14.32 15.58
N LEU A 128 -0.57 -13.59 15.74
CA LEU A 128 -0.29 -12.51 14.82
C LEU A 128 0.21 -13.17 13.52
N ASN A 129 -0.57 -13.07 12.45
CA ASN A 129 -0.24 -13.63 11.15
C ASN A 129 -0.08 -12.46 10.18
N TYR A 130 1.17 -12.12 9.89
CA TYR A 130 1.51 -11.29 8.74
C TYR A 130 2.62 -11.98 7.95
N PRO A 131 2.68 -11.74 6.64
CA PRO A 131 3.70 -12.33 5.80
C PRO A 131 5.04 -11.60 5.98
N VAL A 132 6.08 -12.39 6.06
CA VAL A 132 7.48 -11.97 6.06
C VAL A 132 8.01 -12.08 4.64
N LEU A 133 8.52 -10.97 4.13
CA LEU A 133 9.11 -10.83 2.82
C LEU A 133 10.55 -11.33 2.82
N SER A 134 10.94 -11.95 1.71
CA SER A 134 12.34 -12.24 1.37
C SER A 134 12.57 -11.82 -0.06
N LEU A 135 13.72 -11.18 -0.30
CA LEU A 135 14.16 -10.74 -1.61
C LEU A 135 15.53 -11.35 -1.90
N ASP A 136 15.71 -11.86 -3.11
CA ASP A 136 16.98 -12.40 -3.59
C ASP A 136 17.18 -12.06 -5.07
N SER A 137 18.39 -11.70 -5.45
CA SER A 137 18.74 -11.43 -6.84
C SER A 137 20.24 -11.50 -7.07
N GLN A 138 20.64 -11.96 -8.25
CA GLN A 138 22.02 -11.84 -8.73
C GLN A 138 22.30 -10.47 -9.37
N GLU A 139 21.25 -9.70 -9.68
CA GLU A 139 21.38 -8.41 -10.38
C GLU A 139 21.42 -7.22 -9.42
N TYR A 140 20.96 -7.36 -8.18
CA TYR A 140 20.90 -6.28 -7.21
C TYR A 140 21.82 -6.57 -6.02
N ASP A 141 22.41 -5.52 -5.47
CA ASP A 141 23.27 -5.60 -4.28
C ASP A 141 22.50 -6.13 -3.07
N SER A 142 23.12 -7.05 -2.31
CA SER A 142 22.46 -7.76 -1.20
C SER A 142 22.07 -6.83 -0.06
N ASP A 143 22.94 -5.89 0.32
CA ASP A 143 22.68 -4.97 1.43
C ASP A 143 21.53 -4.03 1.10
N LYS A 144 21.38 -3.75 -0.19
CA LYS A 144 20.32 -2.90 -0.70
C LYS A 144 19.01 -3.66 -0.85
N LEU A 145 19.05 -4.94 -1.24
CA LEU A 145 17.87 -5.80 -1.16
C LEU A 145 17.38 -5.98 0.29
N VAL A 146 18.29 -6.06 1.27
CA VAL A 146 17.96 -6.06 2.71
C VAL A 146 17.21 -4.78 3.09
N TRP A 147 17.70 -3.61 2.69
CA TRP A 147 17.01 -2.33 2.92
C TRP A 147 15.63 -2.28 2.26
N ILE A 148 15.53 -2.63 0.96
CA ILE A 148 14.25 -2.64 0.24
C ILE A 148 13.27 -3.61 0.90
N ARG A 149 13.73 -4.80 1.31
CA ARG A 149 12.90 -5.79 2.00
C ARG A 149 12.35 -5.22 3.29
N ASP A 150 13.17 -4.62 4.14
CA ASP A 150 12.72 -4.10 5.43
C ASP A 150 11.75 -2.94 5.25
N PHE A 151 12.00 -2.06 4.29
CA PHE A 151 11.06 -1.00 3.96
C PHE A 151 9.70 -1.57 3.48
N LEU A 152 9.72 -2.56 2.58
CA LEU A 152 8.50 -3.23 2.13
C LEU A 152 7.79 -3.95 3.28
N GLN A 153 8.54 -4.57 4.20
CA GLN A 153 8.02 -5.23 5.39
C GLN A 153 7.31 -4.24 6.32
N SER A 154 7.89 -3.05 6.54
CA SER A 154 7.25 -1.97 7.28
C SER A 154 5.90 -1.60 6.67
N LYS A 155 5.82 -1.49 5.33
CA LYS A 155 4.56 -1.17 4.65
C LYS A 155 3.49 -2.25 4.80
N VAL A 156 3.88 -3.52 4.76
CA VAL A 156 2.94 -4.63 5.04
C VAL A 156 2.37 -4.54 6.45
N ILE A 157 3.21 -4.25 7.43
CA ILE A 157 2.80 -4.14 8.84
C ILE A 157 1.90 -2.93 9.02
N GLU A 158 2.26 -1.76 8.46
CA GLU A 158 1.40 -0.57 8.46
C GLU A 158 0.01 -0.86 7.88
N MET A 159 -0.05 -1.61 6.78
CA MET A 159 -1.32 -1.98 6.12
C MET A 159 -2.17 -2.92 6.98
N GLU A 160 -1.57 -3.94 7.62
CA GLU A 160 -2.30 -4.81 8.55
C GLU A 160 -2.82 -4.05 9.77
N VAL A 161 -2.01 -3.15 10.34
CA VAL A 161 -2.41 -2.34 11.50
C VAL A 161 -3.58 -1.43 11.15
N LYS A 162 -3.54 -0.76 9.99
CA LYS A 162 -4.62 0.14 9.54
C LYS A 162 -5.92 -0.61 9.24
N LYS A 163 -5.85 -1.88 8.86
CA LYS A 163 -7.02 -2.70 8.57
C LYS A 163 -7.85 -3.01 9.81
N ASP A 164 -7.20 -3.21 10.96
CA ASP A 164 -7.85 -3.51 12.24
C ASP A 164 -7.00 -3.01 13.41
N ILE A 165 -7.05 -1.69 13.64
CA ILE A 165 -6.22 -0.99 14.63
C ILE A 165 -6.48 -1.47 16.06
N GLU A 166 -7.72 -1.83 16.38
CA GLU A 166 -8.11 -2.33 17.69
C GLU A 166 -7.47 -3.68 17.96
N LYS A 167 -7.59 -4.63 17.02
CA LYS A 167 -6.91 -5.92 17.13
C LYS A 167 -5.41 -5.76 17.21
N ALA A 168 -4.82 -4.89 16.37
CA ALA A 168 -3.40 -4.61 16.38
C ALA A 168 -2.94 -4.05 17.73
N TYR A 169 -3.68 -3.11 18.33
CA TYR A 169 -3.38 -2.56 19.65
C TYR A 169 -3.36 -3.63 20.75
N HIS A 170 -4.33 -4.54 20.74
CA HIS A 170 -4.37 -5.67 21.66
C HIS A 170 -3.23 -6.67 21.44
N GLN A 171 -2.64 -6.68 20.25
CA GLN A 171 -1.52 -7.55 19.86
C GLN A 171 -0.16 -6.83 19.84
N ARG A 172 -0.05 -5.60 20.38
CA ARG A 172 1.15 -4.75 20.24
C ARG A 172 2.47 -5.42 20.65
N GLU A 173 2.50 -6.15 21.77
CA GLU A 173 3.72 -6.83 22.22
C GLU A 173 4.17 -7.93 21.25
N PHE A 174 3.22 -8.58 20.57
CA PHE A 174 3.51 -9.59 19.57
C PHE A 174 3.95 -8.94 18.25
N LEU A 175 3.36 -7.80 17.89
CA LEU A 175 3.79 -6.99 16.75
C LEU A 175 5.26 -6.57 16.90
N GLU A 176 5.62 -6.03 18.07
CA GLU A 176 7.01 -5.64 18.36
C GLU A 176 7.99 -6.81 18.26
N LYS A 177 7.66 -7.97 18.84
CA LYS A 177 8.49 -9.18 18.71
C LYS A 177 8.60 -9.66 17.28
N GLY A 178 7.51 -9.56 16.52
CA GLY A 178 7.53 -9.89 15.10
C GLY A 178 8.43 -8.96 14.31
N ILE A 179 8.38 -7.64 14.58
CA ILE A 179 9.26 -6.65 13.95
C ILE A 179 10.72 -7.01 14.21
N GLU A 180 11.05 -7.35 15.46
CA GLU A 180 12.40 -7.79 15.82
C GLU A 180 12.86 -9.03 15.06
N ALA A 181 11.95 -9.97 14.85
CA ALA A 181 12.26 -11.24 14.20
C ALA A 181 12.28 -11.18 12.67
N SER A 182 11.57 -10.22 12.06
CA SER A 182 11.35 -10.16 10.61
C SER A 182 12.15 -9.09 9.88
N MET A 183 12.61 -8.06 10.59
CA MET A 183 13.40 -6.96 10.04
C MET A 183 14.85 -7.05 10.52
N TYR A 184 15.78 -6.52 9.71
CA TYR A 184 17.22 -6.67 9.93
C TYR A 184 17.90 -5.33 10.24
N LEU A 185 17.41 -4.24 9.65
CA LEU A 185 17.92 -2.89 9.85
C LEU A 185 17.30 -2.27 11.11
N GLU A 186 18.14 -1.99 12.10
CA GLU A 186 17.73 -1.38 13.36
C GLU A 186 17.06 -0.01 13.17
N GLU A 187 17.53 0.79 12.22
CA GLU A 187 16.91 2.08 11.90
C GLU A 187 15.45 1.92 11.44
N GLU A 188 15.19 0.97 10.54
CA GLU A 188 13.83 0.72 10.03
C GLU A 188 12.92 0.13 11.12
N LYS A 189 13.47 -0.72 12.01
CA LYS A 189 12.73 -1.22 13.18
C LYS A 189 12.29 -0.08 14.09
N GLU A 190 13.21 0.83 14.44
CA GLU A 190 12.91 1.95 15.34
C GLU A 190 11.93 2.94 14.69
N ASN A 191 12.08 3.22 13.40
CA ASN A 191 11.12 4.03 12.64
C ASN A 191 9.70 3.42 12.71
N LEU A 192 9.58 2.11 12.47
CA LEU A 192 8.29 1.42 12.51
C LEU A 192 7.70 1.35 13.92
N LYS A 193 8.50 1.08 14.96
CA LYS A 193 8.05 1.10 16.36
C LYS A 193 7.58 2.48 16.78
N SER A 194 8.30 3.53 16.41
CA SER A 194 7.90 4.91 16.69
C SER A 194 6.57 5.24 16.01
N TRP A 195 6.40 4.82 14.76
CA TRP A 195 5.14 4.97 14.04
C TRP A 195 3.99 4.20 14.71
N LEU A 196 4.22 2.96 15.15
CA LEU A 196 3.23 2.15 15.87
C LEU A 196 2.80 2.80 17.19
N LYS A 197 3.78 3.25 17.99
CA LYS A 197 3.51 3.91 19.26
C LYS A 197 2.58 5.11 19.06
N LYS A 198 2.95 6.01 18.14
CA LYS A 198 2.12 7.17 17.80
C LYS A 198 0.71 6.76 17.34
N THR A 199 0.63 5.78 16.45
CA THR A 199 -0.65 5.29 15.92
C THR A 199 -1.57 4.74 17.02
N PHE A 200 -1.00 4.06 18.00
CA PHE A 200 -1.76 3.53 19.14
C PHE A 200 -2.14 4.61 20.15
N ASP A 201 -1.26 5.58 20.40
CA ASP A 201 -1.56 6.74 21.25
C ASP A 201 -2.75 7.52 20.67
N ASP A 202 -2.71 7.84 19.36
CA ASP A 202 -3.80 8.52 18.64
C ASP A 202 -5.13 7.74 18.76
N PHE A 203 -5.09 6.41 18.63
CA PHE A 203 -6.27 5.54 18.78
C PHE A 203 -6.90 5.58 20.20
N ILE A 204 -6.08 5.65 21.24
CA ILE A 204 -6.56 5.74 22.64
C ILE A 204 -7.22 7.11 22.88
N GLU A 205 -6.63 8.19 22.37
CA GLU A 205 -7.19 9.53 22.50
C GLU A 205 -8.57 9.60 21.86
N GLU A 206 -8.74 9.15 20.61
CA GLU A 206 -10.02 9.13 19.91
C GLU A 206 -11.14 8.39 20.67
N ARG A 207 -10.79 7.27 21.33
CA ARG A 207 -11.75 6.51 22.16
C ARG A 207 -12.12 7.22 23.45
N THR A 208 -11.17 7.91 24.07
CA THR A 208 -11.40 8.63 25.32
C THR A 208 -12.34 9.81 25.11
N TYR A 209 -12.20 10.54 23.99
CA TYR A 209 -13.11 11.63 23.62
C TYR A 209 -14.51 11.17 23.21
N SER A 210 -14.64 9.99 22.61
CA SER A 210 -15.94 9.46 22.16
C SER A 210 -16.83 8.92 23.29
N SER A 211 -16.29 8.80 24.51
CA SER A 211 -16.98 8.22 25.67
C SER A 211 -17.50 9.25 26.67
N ASN A 212 -17.27 10.55 26.41
CA ASN A 212 -17.76 11.69 27.18
C ASN A 212 -18.85 12.44 26.44
#